data_AF-A0A0P4V4U9-F1
#
_entry.id   AF-A0A0P4V4U9-F1
#
_cell.length_a   1.000
_cell.length_b   1.000
_cell.length_c   1.000
_cell.angle_alpha   90.00
_cell.angle_beta   90.00
_cell.angle_gamma   90.00
#
_symmetry.space_group_name_H-M   'P 1'
#
loop_
_entity.id
_entity.type
_entity.pdbx_description
1 polymer ?
#
loop_
_entity_poly.entity_id
_entity_poly.type
_entity_poly.pdbx_seq_one_letter_code
_entity_poly.pdbx_strand_id
1 'polypeptide(L)'
;MGRSAWLDHAITHKYLPFIQSLAESEGDRQRLQDFTVQMRDHWATQHSKPRLDQQQRLMDMTRRAIKDALGEDHWSLEIVGLSKQEYAEINDRKQGNVAKRNEQVQFLHDPDAIAARAVQLIGQPDWADIAAGLAVLTGRRSAELLSTARFEVKSKWSVTFRGAVKRRGEKGLAFEIPTLATAKRVVTAIEKLRRELPQAVEMPADEVNAKFGQAVARSCDQNFQGLVPTREGKDNLYTHLFRSVYACIATFWYCPPTVDATEFKAAIQGHFQILDEEDGELKRSLTASRHYSDYEIADKVIALYNGKRKGIKLGHGGVVAIEMFSQASLEQAKQALEALPPRRKVGQLRIFQQERDRWSKVLETISPEGTQPEKAQKLLEWIEERLNAADLTQEAEENTQQVESTEERPQQVVEAQKLQADDPLRQDIQQLVGAIQQLVALQQATISQPAPKAKRIQSEKPQPKPEKPLSAPVESAKRTKSSTESSQRLIDDWIGAIMDYNDKRDRLHDQKWAITISLLKSVGGSQPRIEKTLRERSDVQEHHQRHQIDPERHNLKHRGKHKVTDVITLVGSDE
;
A
#
# COMPACT_ATOMS: atom_id res chain seq x y z
N MET A 1 -4.22 -38.77 -13.87
CA MET A 1 -5.37 -38.23 -13.11
C MET A 1 -4.93 -36.92 -12.44
N GLY A 2 -5.67 -35.83 -12.63
CA GLY A 2 -5.27 -34.49 -12.15
C GLY A 2 -5.22 -34.41 -10.62
N ARG A 3 -4.36 -33.52 -10.08
CA ARG A 3 -4.10 -33.32 -8.63
C ARG A 3 -5.33 -32.96 -7.77
N SER A 4 -6.53 -32.87 -8.37
CA SER A 4 -7.78 -32.46 -7.74
C SER A 4 -8.97 -33.40 -7.99
N ALA A 5 -8.81 -34.50 -8.73
CA ALA A 5 -9.94 -35.33 -9.18
C ALA A 5 -10.78 -35.89 -8.01
N TRP A 6 -10.14 -36.17 -6.87
CA TRP A 6 -10.83 -36.59 -5.65
C TRP A 6 -11.70 -35.48 -5.06
N LEU A 7 -11.26 -34.22 -5.16
CA LEU A 7 -12.00 -33.07 -4.66
C LEU A 7 -13.21 -32.81 -5.54
N ASP A 8 -13.04 -32.86 -6.86
CA ASP A 8 -14.15 -32.72 -7.81
C ASP A 8 -15.21 -33.81 -7.54
N HIS A 9 -14.78 -35.06 -7.35
CA HIS A 9 -15.67 -36.15 -6.95
C HIS A 9 -16.37 -35.87 -5.61
N ALA A 10 -15.63 -35.42 -4.59
CA ALA A 10 -16.20 -35.12 -3.27
C ALA A 10 -17.18 -33.94 -3.33
N ILE A 11 -16.88 -32.91 -4.11
CA ILE A 11 -17.77 -31.76 -4.34
C ILE A 11 -19.08 -32.23 -4.95
N THR A 12 -19.01 -32.98 -6.05
CA THR A 12 -20.21 -33.41 -6.80
C THR A 12 -21.06 -34.41 -6.03
N HIS A 13 -20.46 -35.37 -5.33
CA HIS A 13 -21.19 -36.51 -4.76
C HIS A 13 -21.44 -36.40 -3.25
N LYS A 14 -20.74 -35.50 -2.56
CA LYS A 14 -20.85 -35.37 -1.09
C LYS A 14 -21.15 -33.94 -0.66
N TYR A 15 -20.34 -32.96 -1.09
CA TYR A 15 -20.43 -31.61 -0.53
C TYR A 15 -21.66 -30.86 -1.05
N LEU A 16 -21.86 -30.79 -2.37
CA LEU A 16 -23.02 -30.11 -2.95
C LEU A 16 -24.36 -30.76 -2.53
N PRO A 17 -24.53 -32.09 -2.60
CA PRO A 17 -25.78 -32.72 -2.15
C PRO A 17 -26.07 -32.46 -0.67
N PHE A 18 -25.05 -32.48 0.19
CA PHE A 18 -25.24 -32.14 1.60
C PHE A 18 -25.71 -30.70 1.78
N ILE A 19 -25.04 -29.73 1.13
CA ILE A 19 -25.40 -28.30 1.22
C ILE A 19 -26.81 -28.05 0.67
N GLN A 20 -27.18 -28.70 -0.44
CA GLN A 20 -28.52 -28.62 -1.03
C GLN A 20 -29.62 -29.15 -0.12
N SER A 21 -29.30 -30.09 0.76
CA SER A 21 -30.28 -30.69 1.68
C SER A 21 -30.61 -29.82 2.90
N LEU A 22 -29.87 -28.72 3.11
CA LEU A 22 -30.01 -27.84 4.26
C LEU A 22 -30.93 -26.65 3.96
N ALA A 23 -31.74 -26.25 4.94
CA ALA A 23 -32.48 -25.00 4.91
C ALA A 23 -31.69 -23.86 5.58
N GLU A 24 -32.15 -22.62 5.43
CA GLU A 24 -31.56 -21.45 6.11
C GLU A 24 -32.06 -21.31 7.57
N SER A 25 -32.04 -22.42 8.31
CA SER A 25 -32.40 -22.44 9.73
C SER A 25 -31.15 -22.39 10.61
N GLU A 26 -31.27 -21.91 11.85
CA GLU A 26 -30.14 -21.86 12.79
C GLU A 26 -29.51 -23.25 13.03
N GLY A 27 -30.36 -24.29 13.11
CA GLY A 27 -29.91 -25.67 13.26
C GLY A 27 -29.13 -26.18 12.05
N ASP A 28 -29.57 -25.84 10.83
CA ASP A 28 -28.87 -26.23 9.61
C ASP A 28 -27.61 -25.38 9.36
N ARG A 29 -27.59 -24.12 9.81
CA ARG A 29 -26.37 -23.28 9.86
C ARG A 29 -25.30 -23.94 10.74
N GLN A 30 -25.67 -24.45 11.92
CA GLN A 30 -24.73 -25.20 12.77
C GLN A 30 -24.26 -26.50 12.10
N ARG A 31 -25.17 -27.28 11.50
CA ARG A 31 -24.80 -28.50 10.76
C ARG A 31 -23.83 -28.22 9.62
N LEU A 32 -23.99 -27.08 8.93
CA LEU A 32 -23.05 -26.66 7.89
C LEU A 32 -21.70 -26.23 8.44
N GLN A 33 -21.65 -25.58 9.60
CA GLN A 33 -20.39 -25.25 10.29
C GLN A 33 -19.62 -26.54 10.64
N ASP A 34 -20.31 -27.49 11.28
CA ASP A 34 -19.71 -28.78 11.67
C ASP A 34 -19.22 -29.55 10.44
N PHE A 35 -20.01 -29.56 9.36
CA PHE A 35 -19.62 -30.18 8.11
C PHE A 35 -18.40 -29.50 7.47
N THR A 36 -18.31 -28.17 7.57
CA THR A 36 -17.16 -27.42 7.05
C THR A 36 -15.88 -27.77 7.82
N VAL A 37 -15.97 -27.95 9.14
CA VAL A 37 -14.85 -28.46 9.96
C VAL A 37 -14.47 -29.88 9.55
N GLN A 38 -15.43 -30.79 9.44
CA GLN A 38 -15.19 -32.18 9.01
C GLN A 38 -14.57 -32.25 7.61
N MET A 39 -15.02 -31.41 6.68
CA MET A 39 -14.47 -31.30 5.34
C MET A 39 -12.98 -30.94 5.39
N ARG A 40 -12.61 -29.96 6.21
CA ARG A 40 -11.22 -29.51 6.37
C ARG A 40 -10.36 -30.56 7.08
N ASP A 41 -10.88 -31.22 8.10
CA ASP A 41 -10.20 -32.33 8.77
C ASP A 41 -9.94 -33.49 7.82
N HIS A 42 -10.90 -33.79 6.95
CA HIS A 42 -10.74 -34.80 5.90
C HIS A 42 -9.63 -34.40 4.92
N TRP A 43 -9.56 -33.13 4.50
CA TRP A 43 -8.45 -32.65 3.66
C TRP A 43 -7.09 -32.77 4.36
N ALA A 44 -7.03 -32.45 5.64
CA ALA A 44 -5.81 -32.51 6.44
C ALA A 44 -5.31 -33.96 6.60
N THR A 45 -6.21 -34.86 6.96
CA THR A 45 -5.87 -36.25 7.34
C THR A 45 -5.76 -37.18 6.15
N GLN A 46 -6.74 -37.18 5.24
CA GLN A 46 -6.82 -38.16 4.14
C GLN A 46 -6.04 -37.74 2.90
N HIS A 47 -5.85 -36.44 2.70
CA HIS A 47 -5.15 -35.90 1.52
C HIS A 47 -3.84 -35.17 1.86
N SER A 48 -3.42 -35.25 3.12
CA SER A 48 -2.19 -34.64 3.64
C SER A 48 -2.10 -33.14 3.30
N LYS A 49 -3.21 -32.41 3.47
CA LYS A 49 -3.31 -30.94 3.31
C LYS A 49 -3.58 -30.23 4.65
N PRO A 50 -2.71 -30.38 5.67
CA PRO A 50 -2.97 -29.85 7.00
C PRO A 50 -2.81 -28.33 7.10
N ARG A 51 -2.13 -27.70 6.13
CA ARG A 51 -1.81 -26.27 6.23
C ARG A 51 -2.90 -25.39 5.64
N LEU A 52 -3.15 -24.25 6.28
CA LEU A 52 -4.14 -23.26 5.84
C LEU A 52 -3.93 -22.79 4.38
N ASP A 53 -2.69 -22.62 3.93
CA ASP A 53 -2.38 -22.23 2.54
C ASP A 53 -2.81 -23.30 1.52
N GLN A 54 -2.72 -24.57 1.89
CA GLN A 54 -3.13 -25.69 1.05
C GLN A 54 -4.66 -25.82 1.04
N GLN A 55 -5.29 -25.61 2.19
CA GLN A 55 -6.75 -25.65 2.33
C GLN A 55 -7.44 -24.47 1.63
N GLN A 56 -6.81 -23.28 1.57
CA GLN A 56 -7.35 -22.12 0.87
C GLN A 56 -7.78 -22.46 -0.57
N ARG A 57 -6.92 -23.15 -1.33
CA ARG A 57 -7.24 -23.52 -2.72
C ARG A 57 -8.43 -24.49 -2.81
N LEU A 58 -8.49 -25.47 -1.91
CA LEU A 58 -9.59 -26.45 -1.88
C LEU A 58 -10.91 -25.75 -1.51
N MET A 59 -10.84 -24.81 -0.58
CA MET A 59 -11.96 -23.96 -0.19
C MET A 59 -12.43 -23.08 -1.35
N ASP A 60 -11.52 -22.44 -2.08
CA ASP A 60 -11.87 -21.62 -3.24
C ASP A 60 -12.57 -22.44 -4.34
N MET A 61 -12.10 -23.67 -4.59
CA MET A 61 -12.73 -24.60 -5.54
C MET A 61 -14.14 -25.00 -5.08
N THR A 62 -14.29 -25.35 -3.81
CA THR A 62 -15.57 -25.74 -3.22
C THR A 62 -16.57 -24.58 -3.26
N ARG A 63 -16.16 -23.37 -2.85
CA ARG A 63 -16.97 -22.15 -2.91
C ARG A 63 -17.38 -21.81 -4.34
N ARG A 64 -16.49 -21.98 -5.33
CA ARG A 64 -16.84 -21.78 -6.74
C ARG A 64 -17.91 -22.77 -7.19
N ALA A 65 -17.76 -24.05 -6.87
CA ALA A 65 -18.77 -25.04 -7.22
C ALA A 65 -20.13 -24.76 -6.56
N ILE A 66 -20.14 -24.26 -5.31
CA ILE A 66 -21.37 -23.79 -4.65
C ILE A 66 -22.00 -22.65 -5.43
N LYS A 67 -21.22 -21.63 -5.83
CA LYS A 67 -21.72 -20.50 -6.62
C LYS A 67 -22.31 -20.96 -7.95
N ASP A 68 -21.60 -21.85 -8.65
CA ASP A 68 -22.01 -22.34 -9.95
C ASP A 68 -23.29 -23.20 -9.86
N ALA A 69 -23.50 -23.93 -8.76
CA ALA A 69 -24.64 -24.82 -8.57
C ALA A 69 -25.85 -24.18 -7.87
N LEU A 70 -25.63 -23.24 -6.93
CA LEU A 70 -26.64 -22.72 -6.01
C LEU A 70 -26.83 -21.19 -6.09
N GLY A 71 -26.02 -20.49 -6.88
CA GLY A 71 -26.07 -19.04 -7.04
C GLY A 71 -25.02 -18.28 -6.24
N GLU A 72 -24.71 -17.06 -6.68
CA GLU A 72 -23.62 -16.25 -6.11
C GLU A 72 -23.88 -15.74 -4.68
N ASP A 73 -25.16 -15.64 -4.29
CA ASP A 73 -25.64 -15.08 -3.03
C ASP A 73 -26.19 -16.14 -2.05
N HIS A 74 -25.92 -17.43 -2.31
CA HIS A 74 -26.42 -18.51 -1.45
C HIS A 74 -25.85 -18.40 -0.02
N TRP A 75 -26.72 -18.46 1.00
CA TRP A 75 -26.38 -18.27 2.43
C TRP A 75 -25.22 -19.15 2.92
N SER A 76 -25.06 -20.35 2.35
CA SER A 76 -23.98 -21.27 2.70
C SER A 76 -22.58 -20.66 2.48
N LEU A 77 -22.45 -19.65 1.61
CA LEU A 77 -21.19 -18.95 1.33
C LEU A 77 -20.76 -18.03 2.48
N GLU A 78 -21.63 -17.71 3.43
CA GLU A 78 -21.26 -17.03 4.68
C GLU A 78 -20.47 -17.96 5.60
N ILE A 79 -20.79 -19.27 5.55
CA ILE A 79 -20.26 -20.29 6.46
C ILE A 79 -19.09 -21.05 5.83
N VAL A 80 -19.22 -21.48 4.57
CA VAL A 80 -18.22 -22.31 3.88
C VAL A 80 -17.04 -21.44 3.44
N GLY A 81 -16.14 -21.11 4.34
CA GLY A 81 -14.98 -20.28 4.09
C GLY A 81 -13.90 -20.43 5.16
N LEU A 82 -12.78 -19.74 4.95
CA LEU A 82 -11.83 -19.52 6.04
C LEU A 82 -12.30 -18.32 6.87
N SER A 83 -12.01 -18.34 8.16
CA SER A 83 -12.32 -17.22 9.05
C SER A 83 -11.47 -15.99 8.69
N LYS A 84 -11.90 -14.81 9.16
CA LYS A 84 -11.11 -13.58 8.99
C LYS A 84 -9.71 -13.72 9.58
N GLN A 85 -9.58 -14.40 10.72
CA GLN A 85 -8.29 -14.66 11.37
C GLN A 85 -7.42 -15.59 10.53
N GLU A 86 -7.99 -16.66 9.95
CA GLU A 86 -7.23 -17.58 9.10
C GLU A 86 -6.76 -16.89 7.80
N TYR A 87 -7.59 -16.01 7.23
CA TYR A 87 -7.16 -15.16 6.12
C TYR A 87 -6.07 -14.18 6.53
N ALA A 88 -6.14 -13.59 7.73
CA ALA A 88 -5.10 -12.74 8.27
C ALA A 88 -3.79 -13.52 8.42
N GLU A 89 -3.80 -14.72 9.02
CA GLU A 89 -2.61 -15.58 9.18
C GLU A 89 -1.99 -15.97 7.83
N ILE A 90 -2.82 -16.34 6.85
CA ILE A 90 -2.36 -16.62 5.48
C ILE A 90 -1.72 -15.37 4.87
N ASN A 91 -2.34 -14.20 5.04
CA ASN A 91 -1.86 -12.95 4.49
C ASN A 91 -0.58 -12.48 5.19
N ASP A 92 -0.47 -12.60 6.51
CA ASP A 92 0.71 -12.29 7.30
C ASP A 92 1.89 -13.17 6.88
N ARG A 93 1.65 -14.47 6.65
CA ARG A 93 2.68 -15.35 6.10
C ARG A 93 3.09 -14.96 4.69
N LYS A 94 2.13 -14.60 3.84
CA LYS A 94 2.41 -14.08 2.48
C LYS A 94 3.19 -12.77 2.54
N GLN A 95 2.85 -11.86 3.47
CA GLN A 95 3.52 -10.59 3.69
C GLN A 95 4.92 -10.78 4.27
N GLY A 96 5.13 -11.70 5.22
CA GLY A 96 6.46 -12.06 5.72
C GLY A 96 7.36 -12.59 4.61
N ASN A 97 6.81 -13.42 3.70
CA ASN A 97 7.53 -13.86 2.51
C ASN A 97 7.78 -12.72 1.50
N VAL A 98 6.95 -11.66 1.48
CA VAL A 98 7.22 -10.44 0.69
C VAL A 98 8.33 -9.63 1.34
N ALA A 99 8.32 -9.45 2.66
CA ALA A 99 9.32 -8.69 3.40
C ALA A 99 10.72 -9.32 3.25
N LYS A 100 10.85 -10.62 3.51
CA LYS A 100 12.11 -11.37 3.29
C LYS A 100 12.63 -11.24 1.86
N ARG A 101 11.74 -11.21 0.86
CA ARG A 101 12.13 -11.01 -0.54
C ARG A 101 12.59 -9.59 -0.84
N ASN A 102 11.93 -8.59 -0.27
CA ASN A 102 12.35 -7.20 -0.40
C ASN A 102 13.71 -6.95 0.28
N GLU A 103 14.10 -7.79 1.24
CA GLU A 103 15.43 -7.78 1.87
C GLU A 103 16.49 -8.52 1.02
N GLN A 104 16.08 -9.29 0.01
CA GLN A 104 16.95 -10.14 -0.83
C GLN A 104 16.77 -9.86 -2.32
N VAL A 105 16.78 -8.58 -2.68
CA VAL A 105 16.68 -8.12 -4.07
C VAL A 105 17.78 -8.73 -4.93
N GLN A 106 17.41 -9.28 -6.08
CA GLN A 106 18.36 -9.86 -7.03
C GLN A 106 18.78 -8.83 -8.08
N PHE A 107 20.05 -8.83 -8.49
CA PHE A 107 20.59 -7.83 -9.41
C PHE A 107 20.76 -8.39 -10.82
N LEU A 108 20.23 -7.65 -11.80
CA LEU A 108 20.43 -7.94 -13.22
C LEU A 108 21.72 -7.27 -13.69
N HIS A 109 22.68 -8.09 -14.10
CA HIS A 109 24.01 -7.64 -14.52
C HIS A 109 24.11 -7.34 -16.02
N ASP A 110 23.25 -7.91 -16.84
CA ASP A 110 23.27 -7.68 -18.28
C ASP A 110 21.84 -7.68 -18.87
N PRO A 111 21.11 -6.55 -18.76
CA PRO A 111 19.76 -6.45 -19.30
C PRO A 111 19.69 -6.57 -20.83
N ASP A 112 20.75 -6.17 -21.54
CA ASP A 112 20.82 -6.26 -23.00
C ASP A 112 21.01 -7.72 -23.45
N ALA A 113 21.86 -8.51 -22.78
CA ALA A 113 22.01 -9.94 -23.08
C ALA A 113 20.73 -10.73 -22.82
N ILE A 114 19.98 -10.41 -21.74
CA ILE A 114 18.68 -11.04 -21.46
C ILE A 114 17.70 -10.79 -22.62
N ALA A 115 17.58 -9.53 -23.07
CA ALA A 115 16.70 -9.18 -24.18
C ALA A 115 17.17 -9.81 -25.50
N ALA A 116 18.48 -9.82 -25.77
CA ALA A 116 19.07 -10.44 -26.95
C ALA A 116 18.82 -11.95 -26.99
N ARG A 117 18.93 -12.65 -25.86
CA ARG A 117 18.61 -14.08 -25.77
C ARG A 117 17.14 -14.33 -26.05
N ALA A 118 16.24 -13.56 -25.46
CA ALA A 118 14.80 -13.67 -25.73
C ALA A 118 14.46 -13.41 -27.21
N VAL A 119 15.15 -12.46 -27.83
CA VAL A 119 15.11 -12.14 -29.26
C VAL A 119 15.55 -13.33 -30.14
N GLN A 120 16.53 -14.12 -29.72
CA GLN A 120 16.94 -15.34 -30.42
C GLN A 120 15.86 -16.42 -30.32
N LEU A 121 15.27 -16.62 -29.14
CA LEU A 121 14.28 -17.67 -28.90
C LEU A 121 13.01 -17.49 -29.73
N ILE A 122 12.51 -16.26 -29.90
CA ILE A 122 11.34 -16.02 -30.75
C ILE A 122 11.59 -16.34 -32.24
N GLY A 123 12.85 -16.50 -32.65
CA GLY A 123 13.23 -16.97 -33.98
C GLY A 123 13.28 -18.49 -34.11
N GLN A 124 13.39 -19.24 -33.01
CA GLN A 124 13.52 -20.69 -33.00
C GLN A 124 12.24 -21.40 -33.43
N PRO A 125 12.32 -22.66 -33.91
CA PRO A 125 11.14 -23.41 -34.34
C PRO A 125 10.28 -23.91 -33.18
N ASP A 126 10.87 -24.19 -32.02
CA ASP A 126 10.14 -24.75 -30.88
C ASP A 126 9.18 -23.72 -30.24
N TRP A 127 7.93 -24.13 -30.04
CA TRP A 127 6.88 -23.25 -29.50
C TRP A 127 7.15 -22.85 -28.05
N ALA A 128 7.79 -23.71 -27.25
CA ALA A 128 8.07 -23.41 -25.84
C ALA A 128 9.17 -22.35 -25.73
N ASP A 129 10.18 -22.42 -26.60
CA ASP A 129 11.20 -21.36 -26.77
C ASP A 129 10.58 -20.04 -27.19
N ILE A 130 9.69 -20.04 -28.19
CA ILE A 130 8.99 -18.81 -28.62
C ILE A 130 8.21 -18.21 -27.45
N ALA A 131 7.47 -19.05 -26.70
CA ALA A 131 6.71 -18.60 -25.53
C ALA A 131 7.60 -18.04 -24.42
N ALA A 132 8.76 -18.67 -24.14
CA ALA A 132 9.73 -18.18 -23.16
C ALA A 132 10.32 -16.83 -23.56
N GLY A 133 10.71 -16.69 -24.84
CA GLY A 133 11.18 -15.42 -25.40
C GLY A 133 10.13 -14.31 -25.29
N LEU A 134 8.89 -14.58 -25.69
CA LEU A 134 7.79 -13.63 -25.58
C LEU A 134 7.51 -13.22 -24.12
N ALA A 135 7.62 -14.14 -23.15
CA ALA A 135 7.45 -13.84 -21.73
C ALA A 135 8.44 -12.79 -21.24
N VAL A 136 9.70 -12.87 -21.66
CA VAL A 136 10.73 -11.87 -21.34
C VAL A 136 10.49 -10.55 -22.08
N LEU A 137 10.15 -10.60 -23.38
CA LEU A 137 10.03 -9.40 -24.21
C LEU A 137 8.81 -8.54 -23.87
N THR A 138 7.77 -9.10 -23.23
CA THR A 138 6.46 -8.46 -22.99
C THR A 138 5.99 -8.48 -21.53
N GLY A 139 6.61 -9.31 -20.68
CA GLY A 139 6.21 -9.53 -19.29
C GLY A 139 4.78 -10.09 -19.12
N ARG A 140 4.23 -10.72 -20.17
CA ARG A 140 2.92 -11.40 -20.11
C ARG A 140 3.07 -12.81 -19.52
N ARG A 141 1.98 -13.32 -18.93
CA ARG A 141 1.98 -14.68 -18.35
C ARG A 141 1.97 -15.73 -19.46
N SER A 142 2.52 -16.91 -19.20
CA SER A 142 2.49 -18.05 -20.16
C SER A 142 1.07 -18.34 -20.64
N ALA A 143 0.09 -18.42 -19.72
CA ALA A 143 -1.30 -18.67 -20.10
C ALA A 143 -1.88 -17.57 -21.00
N GLU A 144 -1.56 -16.30 -20.73
CA GLU A 144 -1.97 -15.19 -21.60
C GLU A 144 -1.31 -15.37 -22.99
N LEU A 145 0.00 -15.58 -23.02
CA LEU A 145 0.76 -15.73 -24.25
C LEU A 145 0.35 -16.94 -25.08
N LEU A 146 -0.09 -18.05 -24.47
CA LEU A 146 -0.47 -19.27 -25.18
C LEU A 146 -1.94 -19.29 -25.62
N SER A 147 -2.83 -18.58 -24.92
CA SER A 147 -4.28 -18.66 -25.16
C SER A 147 -4.91 -17.34 -25.61
N THR A 148 -4.81 -16.28 -24.81
CA THR A 148 -5.68 -15.10 -24.94
C THR A 148 -5.01 -13.85 -25.50
N ALA A 149 -3.68 -13.77 -25.46
CA ALA A 149 -2.94 -12.56 -25.82
C ALA A 149 -3.14 -12.19 -27.29
N ARG A 150 -3.46 -10.92 -27.51
CA ARG A 150 -3.46 -10.27 -28.83
C ARG A 150 -2.60 -9.01 -28.75
N PHE A 151 -1.72 -8.84 -29.73
CA PHE A 151 -0.81 -7.70 -29.82
C PHE A 151 -1.02 -6.97 -31.15
N GLU A 152 -1.21 -5.67 -31.06
CA GLU A 152 -1.27 -4.77 -32.22
C GLU A 152 -0.12 -3.77 -32.12
N VAL A 153 0.59 -3.51 -33.23
CA VAL A 153 1.71 -2.56 -33.23
C VAL A 153 1.18 -1.16 -32.94
N LYS A 154 1.68 -0.51 -31.89
CA LYS A 154 1.36 0.88 -31.54
C LYS A 154 2.50 1.84 -31.89
N SER A 155 3.74 1.43 -31.58
CA SER A 155 4.95 2.12 -32.02
C SER A 155 6.02 1.11 -32.45
N LYS A 156 7.23 1.57 -32.79
CA LYS A 156 8.37 0.68 -33.09
C LYS A 156 8.74 -0.22 -31.91
N TRP A 157 8.49 0.23 -30.68
CA TRP A 157 8.91 -0.42 -29.43
C TRP A 157 7.77 -0.62 -28.43
N SER A 158 6.51 -0.53 -28.90
CA SER A 158 5.34 -0.77 -28.06
C SER A 158 4.20 -1.39 -28.84
N VAL A 159 3.38 -2.14 -28.12
CA VAL A 159 2.19 -2.81 -28.65
C VAL A 159 0.99 -2.49 -27.77
N THR A 160 -0.20 -2.43 -28.38
CA THR A 160 -1.46 -2.53 -27.65
C THR A 160 -1.71 -3.99 -27.32
N PHE A 161 -1.83 -4.30 -26.03
CA PHE A 161 -2.11 -5.64 -25.52
C PHE A 161 -3.58 -5.79 -25.14
N ARG A 162 -4.19 -6.91 -25.57
CA ARG A 162 -5.53 -7.36 -25.17
C ARG A 162 -5.48 -8.81 -24.67
N GLY A 163 -6.45 -9.19 -23.83
CA GLY A 163 -6.61 -10.57 -23.37
C GLY A 163 -6.04 -10.86 -21.97
N ALA A 164 -6.05 -9.87 -21.08
CA ALA A 164 -5.64 -10.06 -19.68
C ALA A 164 -6.60 -11.02 -18.94
N VAL A 165 -6.06 -12.09 -18.33
CA VAL A 165 -6.85 -13.19 -17.74
C VAL A 165 -7.50 -12.86 -16.37
N LYS A 166 -7.02 -11.83 -15.66
CA LYS A 166 -7.32 -11.63 -14.22
C LYS A 166 -8.31 -10.51 -13.87
N ARG A 167 -9.41 -10.33 -14.60
CA ARG A 167 -10.51 -9.46 -14.11
C ARG A 167 -11.87 -10.15 -14.25
N ARG A 168 -12.61 -10.20 -13.13
CA ARG A 168 -14.04 -10.55 -13.12
C ARG A 168 -14.82 -9.30 -13.55
N GLY A 169 -15.75 -9.44 -14.49
CA GLY A 169 -16.68 -8.36 -14.88
C GLY A 169 -16.20 -7.38 -15.95
N GLU A 170 -14.90 -7.16 -16.13
CA GLU A 170 -14.38 -6.21 -17.13
C GLU A 170 -14.03 -6.91 -18.45
N LYS A 171 -14.91 -6.81 -19.46
CA LYS A 171 -14.60 -7.24 -20.82
C LYS A 171 -13.71 -6.21 -21.53
N GLY A 172 -12.63 -6.66 -22.17
CA GLY A 172 -11.97 -5.90 -23.23
C GLY A 172 -10.85 -4.94 -22.84
N LEU A 173 -10.22 -5.09 -21.67
CA LEU A 173 -9.10 -4.24 -21.25
C LEU A 173 -7.96 -4.27 -22.29
N ALA A 174 -7.73 -3.12 -22.91
CA ALA A 174 -6.69 -2.89 -23.89
C ALA A 174 -5.78 -1.77 -23.41
N PHE A 175 -4.47 -2.01 -23.36
CA PHE A 175 -3.51 -1.00 -22.93
C PHE A 175 -2.17 -1.15 -23.63
N GLU A 176 -1.47 -0.04 -23.77
CA GLU A 176 -0.14 -0.03 -24.37
C GLU A 176 0.90 -0.59 -23.40
N ILE A 177 1.78 -1.44 -23.92
CA ILE A 177 2.98 -1.91 -23.22
C ILE A 177 4.21 -1.71 -24.11
N PRO A 178 5.37 -1.33 -23.54
CA PRO A 178 6.62 -1.37 -24.28
C PRO A 178 7.04 -2.82 -24.58
N THR A 179 7.94 -3.01 -25.53
CA THR A 179 8.52 -4.31 -25.87
C THR A 179 10.03 -4.22 -25.85
N LEU A 180 10.72 -5.20 -25.25
CA LEU A 180 12.20 -5.22 -25.19
C LEU A 180 12.86 -5.52 -26.56
N ALA A 181 12.06 -5.79 -27.58
CA ALA A 181 12.44 -5.93 -28.98
C ALA A 181 11.51 -5.05 -29.84
N THR A 182 11.75 -4.96 -31.15
CA THR A 182 10.83 -4.23 -32.03
C THR A 182 9.44 -4.88 -32.02
N ALA A 183 8.40 -4.04 -31.96
CA ALA A 183 7.01 -4.47 -31.86
C ALA A 183 6.62 -5.45 -32.98
N LYS A 184 7.09 -5.21 -34.21
CA LYS A 184 6.89 -6.11 -35.35
C LYS A 184 7.36 -7.53 -35.06
N ARG A 185 8.53 -7.71 -34.43
CA ARG A 185 9.05 -9.05 -34.12
C ARG A 185 8.20 -9.75 -33.07
N VAL A 186 7.69 -9.02 -32.09
CA VAL A 186 6.79 -9.55 -31.06
C VAL A 186 5.47 -10.00 -31.67
N VAL A 187 4.88 -9.19 -32.56
CA VAL A 187 3.62 -9.53 -33.25
C VAL A 187 3.81 -10.75 -34.16
N THR A 188 4.87 -10.80 -34.96
CA THR A 188 5.17 -11.98 -35.78
C THR A 188 5.41 -13.23 -34.93
N ALA A 189 6.06 -13.09 -33.77
CA ALA A 189 6.33 -14.21 -32.89
C ALA A 189 5.06 -14.75 -32.21
N ILE A 190 4.11 -13.89 -31.82
CA ILE A 190 2.83 -14.36 -31.25
C ILE A 190 2.00 -15.09 -32.31
N GLU A 191 1.99 -14.60 -33.56
CA GLU A 191 1.32 -15.26 -34.68
C GLU A 191 1.94 -16.62 -34.96
N LYS A 192 3.28 -16.71 -34.98
CA LYS A 192 4.01 -17.98 -35.12
C LYS A 192 3.64 -18.94 -34.00
N LEU A 193 3.67 -18.50 -32.74
CA LEU A 193 3.30 -19.33 -31.59
C LEU A 193 1.87 -19.90 -31.72
N ARG A 194 0.93 -19.11 -32.23
CA ARG A 194 -0.46 -19.55 -32.45
C ARG A 194 -0.58 -20.62 -33.54
N ARG A 195 0.25 -20.56 -34.58
CA ARG A 195 0.29 -21.59 -35.62
C ARG A 195 0.92 -22.89 -35.15
N GLU A 196 1.96 -22.82 -34.33
CA GLU A 196 2.65 -24.01 -33.82
C GLU A 196 1.87 -24.71 -32.68
N LEU A 197 1.02 -23.96 -31.96
CA LEU A 197 0.22 -24.49 -30.86
C LEU A 197 -1.25 -24.05 -30.94
N PRO A 198 -1.99 -24.43 -32.02
CA PRO A 198 -3.37 -24.00 -32.22
C PRO A 198 -4.32 -24.50 -31.12
N GLN A 199 -4.03 -25.66 -30.54
CA GLN A 199 -4.84 -26.27 -29.47
C GLN A 199 -4.85 -25.49 -28.15
N ALA A 200 -3.93 -24.54 -27.95
CA ALA A 200 -3.89 -23.72 -26.74
C ALA A 200 -4.75 -22.46 -26.84
N VAL A 201 -5.19 -22.09 -28.05
CA VAL A 201 -5.96 -20.87 -28.31
C VAL A 201 -7.32 -20.95 -27.62
N GLU A 202 -7.70 -19.88 -26.92
CA GLU A 202 -8.95 -19.77 -26.15
C GLU A 202 -9.16 -20.83 -25.05
N MET A 203 -8.15 -21.66 -24.80
CA MET A 203 -8.17 -22.61 -23.69
C MET A 203 -8.13 -21.87 -22.34
N PRO A 204 -8.92 -22.31 -21.33
CA PRO A 204 -8.88 -21.72 -19.99
C PRO A 204 -7.47 -21.74 -19.39
N ALA A 205 -7.09 -20.67 -18.68
CA ALA A 205 -5.73 -20.50 -18.19
C ALA A 205 -5.23 -21.65 -17.29
N ASP A 206 -6.12 -22.28 -16.51
CA ASP A 206 -5.78 -23.41 -15.65
C ASP A 206 -5.42 -24.66 -16.46
N GLU A 207 -6.16 -24.93 -17.54
CA GLU A 207 -5.84 -26.02 -18.46
C GLU A 207 -4.54 -25.77 -19.23
N VAL A 208 -4.32 -24.55 -19.72
CA VAL A 208 -3.09 -24.17 -20.42
C VAL A 208 -1.88 -24.37 -19.52
N ASN A 209 -1.96 -23.92 -18.27
CA ASN A 209 -0.89 -24.09 -17.29
C ASN A 209 -0.64 -25.57 -16.99
N ALA A 210 -1.71 -26.38 -16.86
CA ALA A 210 -1.59 -27.81 -16.59
C ALA A 210 -0.95 -28.58 -17.75
N LYS A 211 -1.31 -28.27 -19.00
CA LYS A 211 -0.83 -28.97 -20.21
C LYS A 211 0.53 -28.49 -20.68
N PHE A 212 0.76 -27.17 -20.70
CA PHE A 212 1.90 -26.57 -21.39
C PHE A 212 2.89 -25.85 -20.45
N GLY A 213 2.49 -25.55 -19.22
CA GLY A 213 3.29 -24.74 -18.29
C GLY A 213 4.68 -25.32 -18.01
N GLN A 214 4.81 -26.65 -17.90
CA GLN A 214 6.09 -27.31 -17.61
C GLN A 214 7.07 -27.24 -18.79
N ALA A 215 6.58 -27.24 -20.04
CA ALA A 215 7.45 -27.12 -21.22
C ALA A 215 8.02 -25.70 -21.30
N VAL A 216 7.18 -24.68 -21.13
CA VAL A 216 7.63 -23.28 -21.07
C VAL A 216 8.62 -23.06 -19.94
N ALA A 217 8.34 -23.58 -18.74
CA ALA A 217 9.25 -23.47 -17.60
C ALA A 217 10.64 -24.07 -17.89
N ARG A 218 10.69 -25.27 -18.47
CA ARG A 218 11.97 -25.90 -18.85
C ARG A 218 12.74 -25.08 -19.88
N SER A 219 12.06 -24.54 -20.89
CA SER A 219 12.70 -23.66 -21.87
C SER A 219 13.24 -22.38 -21.20
N CYS A 220 12.49 -21.78 -20.26
CA CYS A 220 12.97 -20.65 -19.48
C CYS A 220 14.25 -20.98 -18.71
N ASP A 221 14.28 -22.11 -18.00
CA ASP A 221 15.43 -22.56 -17.22
C ASP A 221 16.65 -22.76 -18.12
N GLN A 222 16.51 -23.56 -19.18
CA GLN A 222 17.59 -23.89 -20.10
C GLN A 222 18.22 -22.67 -20.77
N ASN A 223 17.41 -21.66 -21.11
CA ASN A 223 17.87 -20.55 -21.94
C ASN A 223 18.32 -19.31 -21.16
N PHE A 224 17.92 -19.18 -19.90
CA PHE A 224 18.19 -17.98 -19.09
C PHE A 224 18.95 -18.29 -17.79
N GLN A 225 19.23 -19.57 -17.50
CA GLN A 225 20.16 -19.94 -16.44
C GLN A 225 21.51 -19.26 -16.66
N GLY A 226 22.01 -18.58 -15.62
CA GLY A 226 23.26 -17.81 -15.67
C GLY A 226 23.11 -16.35 -16.14
N LEU A 227 22.02 -16.00 -16.86
CA LEU A 227 21.71 -14.61 -17.21
C LEU A 227 20.78 -13.96 -16.19
N VAL A 228 19.82 -14.74 -15.67
CA VAL A 228 18.85 -14.27 -14.68
C VAL A 228 19.12 -14.99 -13.36
N PRO A 229 19.43 -14.27 -12.27
CA PRO A 229 19.62 -14.89 -10.97
C PRO A 229 18.31 -15.52 -10.48
N THR A 230 18.42 -16.75 -9.99
CA THR A 230 17.34 -17.48 -9.34
C THR A 230 16.98 -16.84 -8.01
N ARG A 231 15.75 -17.07 -7.53
CA ARG A 231 15.32 -16.59 -6.22
C ARG A 231 15.65 -17.62 -5.15
N GLU A 232 15.94 -17.17 -3.93
CA GLU A 232 16.02 -18.08 -2.78
C GLU A 232 14.68 -18.82 -2.59
N GLY A 233 14.74 -20.14 -2.45
CA GLY A 233 13.59 -21.01 -2.19
C GLY A 233 12.74 -21.37 -3.41
N LYS A 234 13.15 -21.06 -4.65
CA LYS A 234 12.51 -21.56 -5.87
C LYS A 234 13.55 -21.96 -6.92
N ASP A 235 13.50 -23.24 -7.31
CA ASP A 235 14.49 -23.83 -8.23
C ASP A 235 14.27 -23.45 -9.71
N ASN A 236 13.07 -23.00 -10.11
CA ASN A 236 12.75 -22.76 -11.53
C ASN A 236 12.45 -21.29 -11.84
N LEU A 237 13.02 -20.80 -12.95
CA LEU A 237 12.74 -19.53 -13.64
C LEU A 237 11.35 -19.58 -14.31
N TYR A 238 10.29 -19.69 -13.50
CA TYR A 238 8.93 -19.73 -14.02
C TYR A 238 8.49 -18.34 -14.53
N THR A 239 7.51 -18.28 -15.44
CA THR A 239 7.07 -17.04 -16.14
C THR A 239 6.66 -15.86 -15.24
N HIS A 240 6.30 -16.11 -13.97
CA HIS A 240 6.10 -15.05 -12.97
C HIS A 240 7.37 -14.25 -12.68
N LEU A 241 8.53 -14.88 -12.80
CA LEU A 241 9.85 -14.29 -12.68
C LEU A 241 10.10 -13.28 -13.80
N PHE A 242 9.87 -13.71 -15.04
CA PHE A 242 10.12 -12.88 -16.22
C PHE A 242 9.19 -11.68 -16.31
N ARG A 243 8.02 -11.72 -15.68
CA ARG A 243 7.20 -10.53 -15.50
C ARG A 243 7.87 -9.46 -14.63
N SER A 244 8.56 -9.85 -13.55
CA SER A 244 9.35 -8.93 -12.73
C SER A 244 10.63 -8.48 -13.44
N VAL A 245 11.36 -9.40 -14.10
CA VAL A 245 12.56 -9.08 -14.90
C VAL A 245 12.22 -8.08 -16.01
N TYR A 246 11.19 -8.37 -16.80
CA TYR A 246 10.68 -7.47 -17.83
C TYR A 246 10.36 -6.10 -17.26
N ALA A 247 9.64 -6.03 -16.14
CA ALA A 247 9.27 -4.76 -15.55
C ALA A 247 10.49 -3.96 -15.06
N CYS A 248 11.50 -4.64 -14.52
CA CYS A 248 12.77 -4.01 -14.15
C CYS A 248 13.50 -3.43 -15.38
N ILE A 249 13.66 -4.23 -16.45
CA ILE A 249 14.33 -3.79 -17.68
C ILE A 249 13.52 -2.68 -18.38
N ALA A 250 12.20 -2.82 -18.49
CA ALA A 250 11.33 -1.84 -19.11
C ALA A 250 11.33 -0.51 -18.35
N THR A 251 11.36 -0.52 -17.01
CA THR A 251 11.54 0.69 -16.21
C THR A 251 12.90 1.34 -16.53
N PHE A 252 13.97 0.56 -16.53
CA PHE A 252 15.31 1.06 -16.83
C PHE A 252 15.42 1.67 -18.23
N TRP A 253 14.80 1.05 -19.24
CA TRP A 253 14.89 1.51 -20.63
C TRP A 253 13.90 2.60 -21.01
N TYR A 254 12.66 2.54 -20.52
CA TYR A 254 11.53 3.27 -21.09
C TYR A 254 10.75 4.15 -20.10
N CYS A 255 10.97 4.02 -18.79
CA CYS A 255 10.27 4.87 -17.82
C CYS A 255 10.78 6.31 -17.89
N PRO A 256 9.91 7.32 -18.12
CA PRO A 256 10.33 8.70 -18.04
C PRO A 256 10.96 9.03 -16.67
N PRO A 257 11.97 9.90 -16.60
CA PRO A 257 12.60 10.27 -15.33
C PRO A 257 11.63 10.86 -14.30
N THR A 258 10.60 11.56 -14.78
CA THR A 258 9.56 12.23 -14.00
C THR A 258 8.47 11.31 -13.45
N VAL A 259 8.38 10.06 -13.96
CA VAL A 259 7.32 9.11 -13.58
C VAL A 259 7.83 8.18 -12.48
N ASP A 260 6.98 7.89 -11.50
CA ASP A 260 7.31 6.94 -10.44
C ASP A 260 7.46 5.50 -11.01
N ALA A 261 8.46 4.78 -10.52
CA ALA A 261 8.75 3.45 -11.04
C ALA A 261 7.64 2.44 -10.72
N THR A 262 6.97 2.58 -9.58
CA THR A 262 5.85 1.71 -9.18
C THR A 262 4.65 1.94 -10.09
N GLU A 263 4.35 3.21 -10.35
CA GLU A 263 3.27 3.60 -11.26
C GLU A 263 3.51 3.08 -12.68
N PHE A 264 4.73 3.27 -13.21
CA PHE A 264 5.11 2.72 -14.51
C PHE A 264 4.97 1.19 -14.56
N LYS A 265 5.49 0.50 -13.54
CA LYS A 265 5.38 -0.97 -13.42
C LYS A 265 3.91 -1.41 -13.35
N ALA A 266 3.06 -0.69 -12.61
CA ALA A 266 1.64 -0.99 -12.51
C ALA A 266 0.92 -0.84 -13.86
N ALA A 267 1.18 0.25 -14.60
CA ALA A 267 0.61 0.50 -15.91
C ALA A 267 0.98 -0.59 -16.93
N ILE A 268 2.27 -0.86 -17.12
CA ILE A 268 2.71 -1.87 -18.10
C ILE A 268 2.28 -3.29 -17.71
N GLN A 269 1.98 -3.54 -16.44
CA GLN A 269 1.49 -4.81 -15.94
C GLN A 269 -0.05 -4.92 -15.93
N GLY A 270 -0.78 -3.83 -16.17
CA GLY A 270 -2.25 -3.80 -16.13
C GLY A 270 -2.82 -3.89 -14.72
N HIS A 271 -2.12 -3.35 -13.73
CA HIS A 271 -2.55 -3.29 -12.34
C HIS A 271 -3.27 -1.95 -12.04
N PHE A 272 -4.32 -1.61 -12.81
CA PHE A 272 -5.00 -0.30 -12.71
C PHE A 272 -5.58 0.01 -11.33
N GLN A 273 -5.97 -1.00 -10.54
CA GLN A 273 -6.36 -0.79 -9.14
C GLN A 273 -5.29 -0.06 -8.31
N ILE A 274 -4.00 -0.21 -8.63
CA ILE A 274 -2.91 0.51 -7.95
C ILE A 274 -2.79 1.95 -8.47
N LEU A 275 -3.20 2.18 -9.71
CA LEU A 275 -3.19 3.50 -10.35
C LEU A 275 -4.36 4.34 -9.86
N ASP A 276 -5.54 3.72 -9.75
CA ASP A 276 -6.80 4.35 -9.35
C ASP A 276 -6.91 4.53 -7.82
N GLU A 277 -6.05 3.85 -7.03
CA GLU A 277 -6.05 3.95 -5.57
C GLU A 277 -5.42 5.27 -5.10
N GLU A 278 -6.21 6.05 -4.36
CA GLU A 278 -5.79 7.31 -3.74
C GLU A 278 -5.24 7.09 -2.32
N ASP A 279 -5.66 6.03 -1.62
CA ASP A 279 -5.17 5.71 -0.28
C ASP A 279 -3.71 5.22 -0.34
N GLY A 280 -2.81 6.01 0.27
CA GLY A 280 -1.38 5.72 0.26
C GLY A 280 -0.97 4.46 1.03
N GLU A 281 -1.72 4.02 2.04
CA GLU A 281 -1.46 2.76 2.75
C GLU A 281 -1.93 1.56 1.95
N LEU A 282 -3.15 1.62 1.41
CA LEU A 282 -3.71 0.56 0.59
C LEU A 282 -2.90 0.39 -0.70
N LYS A 283 -2.51 1.49 -1.35
CA LYS A 283 -1.61 1.49 -2.53
C LYS A 283 -0.26 0.85 -2.23
N ARG A 284 0.33 1.12 -1.06
CA ARG A 284 1.59 0.49 -0.61
C ARG A 284 1.41 -1.02 -0.38
N SER A 285 0.34 -1.43 0.28
CA SER A 285 0.01 -2.84 0.52
C SER A 285 -0.21 -3.59 -0.79
N LEU A 286 -1.01 -3.02 -1.70
CA LEU A 286 -1.25 -3.57 -3.03
C LEU A 286 0.06 -3.68 -3.80
N THR A 287 0.90 -2.66 -3.77
CA THR A 287 2.22 -2.65 -4.43
C THR A 287 3.15 -3.74 -3.90
N ALA A 288 3.26 -3.89 -2.58
CA ALA A 288 4.10 -4.90 -1.95
C ALA A 288 3.73 -6.33 -2.42
N SER A 289 2.43 -6.58 -2.64
CA SER A 289 1.96 -7.87 -3.17
C SER A 289 2.40 -8.18 -4.61
N ARG A 290 2.81 -7.17 -5.41
CA ARG A 290 3.04 -7.31 -6.87
C ARG A 290 4.47 -7.66 -7.30
N HIS A 291 5.37 -7.94 -6.35
CA HIS A 291 6.71 -8.47 -6.66
C HIS A 291 7.56 -7.52 -7.55
N TYR A 292 7.32 -6.22 -7.42
CA TYR A 292 8.01 -5.19 -8.23
C TYR A 292 9.46 -5.00 -7.82
N SER A 293 9.80 -5.34 -6.58
CA SER A 293 11.12 -5.16 -5.98
C SER A 293 11.96 -6.44 -6.00
N ASP A 294 11.48 -7.50 -6.66
CA ASP A 294 12.21 -8.77 -6.70
C ASP A 294 13.52 -8.66 -7.52
N TYR A 295 13.63 -7.67 -8.42
CA TYR A 295 14.82 -7.41 -9.23
C TYR A 295 15.17 -5.93 -9.35
N GLU A 296 16.46 -5.63 -9.33
CA GLU A 296 17.03 -4.32 -9.65
C GLU A 296 18.16 -4.42 -10.68
N ILE A 297 18.47 -3.31 -11.36
CA ILE A 297 19.62 -3.25 -12.26
C ILE A 297 20.88 -3.09 -11.39
N ALA A 298 21.92 -3.89 -11.68
CA ALA A 298 23.17 -3.82 -10.94
C ALA A 298 23.82 -2.44 -11.05
N ASP A 299 24.43 -1.96 -9.96
CA ASP A 299 25.06 -0.62 -9.91
C ASP A 299 26.16 -0.45 -10.97
N LYS A 300 26.89 -1.53 -11.31
CA LYS A 300 27.88 -1.52 -12.40
C LYS A 300 27.25 -1.14 -13.75
N VAL A 301 26.06 -1.62 -14.04
CA VAL A 301 25.32 -1.28 -15.27
C VAL A 301 24.85 0.16 -15.20
N ILE A 302 24.31 0.59 -14.06
CA ILE A 302 23.85 1.98 -13.85
C ILE A 302 25.00 2.98 -14.04
N ALA A 303 26.21 2.64 -13.58
CA ALA A 303 27.41 3.45 -13.77
C ALA A 303 27.75 3.67 -15.25
N LEU A 304 27.55 2.66 -16.12
CA LEU A 304 27.76 2.79 -17.57
C LEU A 304 26.84 3.83 -18.22
N TYR A 305 25.68 4.10 -17.62
CA TYR A 305 24.70 5.06 -18.10
C TYR A 305 24.69 6.35 -17.25
N ASN A 306 25.85 6.75 -16.72
CA ASN A 306 26.05 7.99 -15.96
C ASN A 306 25.11 8.09 -14.73
N GLY A 307 24.86 6.97 -14.05
CA GLY A 307 24.00 6.94 -12.87
C GLY A 307 22.50 6.96 -13.17
N LYS A 308 22.09 7.01 -14.45
CA LYS A 308 20.67 6.99 -14.82
C LYS A 308 20.06 5.63 -14.47
N ARG A 309 18.93 5.64 -13.76
CA ARG A 309 18.20 4.44 -13.33
C ARG A 309 16.90 4.19 -14.10
N LYS A 310 16.47 5.13 -14.95
CA LYS A 310 15.20 5.09 -15.68
C LYS A 310 15.35 5.73 -17.06
N GLY A 311 14.61 5.21 -18.04
CA GLY A 311 14.45 5.83 -19.35
C GLY A 311 15.72 5.95 -20.18
N ILE A 312 16.71 5.08 -19.99
CA ILE A 312 18.03 5.22 -20.63
C ILE A 312 17.99 5.14 -22.16
N LYS A 313 16.94 4.53 -22.74
CA LYS A 313 16.75 4.40 -24.19
C LYS A 313 15.77 5.43 -24.76
N LEU A 314 15.10 6.25 -23.94
CA LEU A 314 14.16 7.27 -24.42
C LEU A 314 14.88 8.28 -25.34
N GLY A 315 14.27 8.58 -26.49
CA GLY A 315 14.83 9.50 -27.49
C GLY A 315 15.84 8.86 -28.44
N HIS A 316 16.23 7.60 -28.24
CA HIS A 316 17.16 6.89 -29.10
C HIS A 316 16.45 5.82 -29.94
N GLY A 317 16.84 5.66 -31.22
CA GLY A 317 16.38 4.54 -32.06
C GLY A 317 14.86 4.47 -32.32
N GLY A 318 14.14 5.59 -32.15
CA GLY A 318 12.69 5.68 -32.27
C GLY A 318 11.92 5.22 -31.02
N VAL A 319 12.60 5.12 -29.87
CA VAL A 319 11.98 4.81 -28.59
C VAL A 319 11.32 6.06 -28.02
N VAL A 320 10.02 5.95 -27.73
CA VAL A 320 9.19 6.98 -27.09
C VAL A 320 8.55 6.43 -25.82
N ALA A 321 8.14 7.32 -24.92
CA ALA A 321 7.33 6.93 -23.77
C ALA A 321 5.97 6.40 -24.26
N ILE A 322 5.40 5.42 -23.57
CA ILE A 322 4.03 4.95 -23.85
C ILE A 322 3.05 6.11 -23.65
N GLU A 323 1.92 6.08 -24.37
CA GLU A 323 0.95 7.17 -24.47
C GLU A 323 0.53 7.69 -23.08
N MET A 324 0.23 6.79 -22.14
CA MET A 324 -0.12 7.11 -20.74
C MET A 324 0.88 8.03 -20.03
N PHE A 325 2.16 7.96 -20.40
CA PHE A 325 3.24 8.75 -19.80
C PHE A 325 3.93 9.67 -20.82
N SER A 326 3.27 9.92 -21.96
CA SER A 326 3.75 10.89 -22.94
C SER A 326 3.72 12.30 -22.33
N GLN A 327 4.61 13.19 -22.80
CA GLN A 327 4.63 14.58 -22.31
C GLN A 327 3.27 15.27 -22.52
N ALA A 328 2.61 15.02 -23.65
CA ALA A 328 1.28 15.54 -23.94
C ALA A 328 0.24 15.05 -22.91
N SER A 329 0.23 13.77 -22.56
CA SER A 329 -0.69 13.22 -21.54
C SER A 329 -0.37 13.73 -20.14
N LEU A 330 0.91 13.90 -19.80
CA LEU A 330 1.32 14.48 -18.52
C LEU A 330 0.96 15.96 -18.41
N GLU A 331 1.07 16.73 -19.50
CA GLU A 331 0.65 18.14 -19.56
C GLU A 331 -0.87 18.27 -19.48
N GLN A 332 -1.62 17.41 -20.18
CA GLN A 332 -3.09 17.35 -20.06
C GLN A 332 -3.52 16.99 -18.64
N ALA A 333 -2.86 16.02 -17.99
CA ALA A 333 -3.14 15.67 -16.60
C ALA A 333 -2.84 16.83 -15.63
N LYS A 334 -1.73 17.55 -15.85
CA LYS A 334 -1.42 18.77 -15.09
C LYS A 334 -2.45 19.86 -15.29
N GLN A 335 -2.85 20.13 -16.54
CA GLN A 335 -3.89 21.12 -16.86
C GLN A 335 -5.24 20.74 -16.25
N ALA A 336 -5.61 19.45 -16.28
CA ALA A 336 -6.82 18.97 -15.62
C ALA A 336 -6.75 19.13 -14.10
N LEU A 337 -5.59 18.84 -13.48
CA LEU A 337 -5.36 19.02 -12.05
C LEU A 337 -5.39 20.50 -11.63
N GLU A 338 -4.86 21.39 -12.47
CA GLU A 338 -4.89 22.86 -12.28
C GLU A 338 -6.28 23.45 -12.53
N ALA A 339 -7.09 22.83 -13.40
CA ALA A 339 -8.47 23.20 -13.67
C ALA A 339 -9.47 22.71 -12.60
N LEU A 340 -9.05 21.78 -11.73
CA LEU A 340 -9.86 21.41 -10.56
C LEU A 340 -9.97 22.64 -9.63
N PRO A 341 -11.17 22.91 -9.08
CA PRO A 341 -11.32 23.98 -8.10
C PRO A 341 -10.31 23.74 -6.97
N PRO A 342 -9.65 24.80 -6.46
CA PRO A 342 -8.65 24.65 -5.41
C PRO A 342 -9.29 23.84 -4.30
N ARG A 343 -8.73 22.64 -4.02
CA ARG A 343 -9.17 21.81 -2.92
C ARG A 343 -9.26 22.73 -1.71
N ARG A 344 -10.47 22.94 -1.17
CA ARG A 344 -10.64 23.63 0.11
C ARG A 344 -9.66 22.94 1.03
N LYS A 345 -8.63 23.65 1.49
CA LYS A 345 -7.80 23.17 2.59
C LYS A 345 -8.79 22.96 3.72
N VAL A 346 -9.22 21.72 3.94
CA VAL A 346 -9.86 21.36 5.19
C VAL A 346 -8.77 21.66 6.19
N GLY A 347 -8.88 22.80 6.87
CA GLY A 347 -7.95 23.15 7.92
C GLY A 347 -7.96 21.98 8.87
N GLN A 348 -6.83 21.28 9.00
CA GLN A 348 -6.65 20.43 10.15
C GLN A 348 -6.85 21.33 11.36
N LEU A 349 -7.92 21.08 12.11
CA LEU A 349 -8.15 21.74 13.39
C LEU A 349 -6.92 21.41 14.24
N ARG A 350 -5.99 22.36 14.35
CA ARG A 350 -4.85 22.25 15.26
C ARG A 350 -5.39 22.57 16.63
N ILE A 351 -5.84 21.54 17.32
CA ILE A 351 -6.17 21.63 18.74
C ILE A 351 -4.83 21.76 19.47
N PHE A 352 -4.55 22.95 20.00
CA PHE A 352 -3.36 23.20 20.81
C PHE A 352 -3.48 22.42 22.13
N GLN A 353 -2.35 22.12 22.77
CA GLN A 353 -2.31 21.25 23.96
C GLN A 353 -3.25 21.75 25.08
N GLN A 354 -3.36 23.06 25.26
CA GLN A 354 -4.29 23.67 26.23
C GLN A 354 -5.77 23.44 25.88
N GLU A 355 -6.12 23.41 24.60
CA GLU A 355 -7.48 23.13 24.14
C GLU A 355 -7.80 21.64 24.32
N ARG A 356 -6.82 20.76 24.11
CA ARG A 356 -6.94 19.31 24.36
C ARG A 356 -7.10 18.99 25.85
N ASP A 357 -6.40 19.72 26.72
CA ASP A 357 -6.51 19.55 28.18
C ASP A 357 -7.87 20.06 28.69
N ARG A 358 -8.35 21.20 28.15
CA ARG A 358 -9.71 21.68 28.41
C ARG A 358 -10.76 20.69 27.91
N TRP A 359 -10.57 20.14 26.72
CA TRP A 359 -11.48 19.13 26.14
C TRP A 359 -11.54 17.87 27.00
N SER A 360 -10.39 17.41 27.49
CA SER A 360 -10.30 16.23 28.36
C SER A 360 -11.00 16.46 29.71
N LYS A 361 -10.85 17.65 30.30
CA LYS A 361 -11.57 18.02 31.54
C LYS A 361 -13.08 18.06 31.35
N VAL A 362 -13.55 18.60 30.22
CA VAL A 362 -15.00 18.63 29.90
C VAL A 362 -15.54 17.21 29.74
N LEU A 363 -14.82 16.34 29.02
CA LEU A 363 -15.20 14.94 28.84
C LEU A 363 -15.19 14.14 30.15
N GLU A 364 -14.24 14.40 31.06
CA GLU A 364 -14.22 13.79 32.40
C GLU A 364 -15.37 14.26 33.29
N THR A 365 -15.79 15.52 33.15
CA THR A 365 -16.91 16.08 33.93
C THR A 365 -18.26 15.50 33.49
N ILE A 366 -18.41 15.18 32.19
CA ILE A 366 -19.66 14.66 31.61
C ILE A 366 -19.74 13.13 31.70
N SER A 367 -18.63 12.41 31.55
CA SER A 367 -18.57 10.96 31.78
C SER A 367 -17.21 10.55 32.35
N PRO A 368 -17.11 10.26 33.66
CA PRO A 368 -15.85 9.87 34.29
C PRO A 368 -15.33 8.52 33.78
N GLU A 369 -16.23 7.60 33.39
CA GLU A 369 -15.88 6.26 32.91
C GLU A 369 -16.09 6.09 31.39
N GLY A 370 -15.24 5.25 30.77
CA GLY A 370 -15.27 4.92 29.34
C GLY A 370 -14.03 5.37 28.55
N THR A 371 -13.90 4.88 27.31
CA THR A 371 -12.88 5.30 26.35
C THR A 371 -13.18 6.68 25.76
N GLN A 372 -12.17 7.39 25.27
CA GLN A 372 -12.34 8.73 24.68
C GLN A 372 -13.44 8.83 23.59
N PRO A 373 -13.61 7.85 22.68
CA PRO A 373 -14.73 7.84 21.74
C PRO A 373 -16.11 7.76 22.41
N GLU A 374 -16.25 6.94 23.45
CA GLU A 374 -17.51 6.77 24.19
C GLU A 374 -17.86 8.03 24.98
N LYS A 375 -16.86 8.70 25.57
CA LYS A 375 -17.06 10.00 26.24
C LYS A 375 -17.49 11.09 25.24
N ALA A 376 -16.88 11.10 24.05
CA ALA A 376 -17.24 12.04 23.00
C ALA A 376 -18.66 11.81 22.45
N GLN A 377 -19.07 10.54 22.33
CA GLN A 377 -20.42 10.18 21.92
C GLN A 377 -21.48 10.63 22.95
N LYS A 378 -21.24 10.41 24.25
CA LYS A 378 -22.12 10.90 25.31
C LYS A 378 -22.21 12.43 25.39
N LEU A 379 -21.10 13.12 25.09
CA LEU A 379 -21.11 14.58 24.98
C LEU A 379 -22.00 15.05 23.82
N LEU A 380 -21.95 14.37 22.66
CA LEU A 380 -22.80 14.68 21.53
C LEU A 380 -24.28 14.43 21.85
N GLU A 381 -24.60 13.30 22.48
CA GLU A 381 -25.96 12.99 22.95
C GLU A 381 -26.46 14.08 23.93
N TRP A 382 -25.64 14.53 24.87
CA TRP A 382 -25.98 15.61 25.80
C TRP A 382 -26.19 16.97 25.10
N ILE A 383 -25.39 17.28 24.07
CA ILE A 383 -25.56 18.50 23.26
C ILE A 383 -26.86 18.42 22.44
N GLU A 384 -27.13 17.28 21.81
CA GLU A 384 -28.33 17.04 21.01
C GLU A 384 -29.60 17.13 21.86
N GLU A 385 -29.61 16.55 23.07
CA GLU A 385 -30.72 16.68 24.01
C GLU A 385 -31.00 18.14 24.39
N ARG A 386 -29.95 18.96 24.59
CA ARG A 386 -30.12 20.37 24.93
C ARG A 386 -30.53 21.25 23.76
N LEU A 387 -30.09 20.93 22.55
CA LEU A 387 -30.53 21.64 21.34
C LEU A 387 -32.00 21.32 21.05
N ASN A 388 -32.41 20.06 21.18
CA ASN A 388 -33.80 19.65 21.02
C ASN A 388 -34.72 20.23 22.12
N ALA A 389 -34.20 20.41 23.34
CA ALA A 389 -34.94 21.10 24.41
C ALA A 389 -35.08 22.61 24.17
N ALA A 390 -34.10 23.24 23.50
CA ALA A 390 -34.16 24.66 23.16
C ALA A 390 -35.20 24.96 22.05
N ASP A 391 -35.34 24.07 21.07
CA ASP A 391 -36.38 24.18 20.01
C ASP A 391 -37.81 24.11 20.59
N LEU A 392 -38.04 23.23 21.57
CA LEU A 392 -39.35 23.12 22.25
C LEU A 392 -39.73 24.37 23.06
N THR A 393 -38.75 25.19 23.46
CA THR A 393 -39.01 26.43 24.20
C THR A 393 -39.34 27.59 23.26
N GLN A 394 -38.76 27.60 22.05
CA GLN A 394 -39.09 28.59 21.02
C GLN A 394 -40.48 28.37 20.40
N GLU A 395 -40.89 27.11 20.18
CA GLU A 395 -42.27 26.83 19.72
C GLU A 395 -43.34 27.20 20.76
N ALA A 396 -43.02 27.14 22.06
CA ALA A 396 -43.92 27.56 23.13
C ALA A 396 -44.02 29.09 23.25
N GLU A 397 -42.93 29.84 23.04
CA GLU A 397 -42.95 31.31 23.07
C GLU A 397 -43.63 31.91 21.82
N GLU A 398 -43.45 31.32 20.63
CA GLU A 398 -44.15 31.76 19.41
C GLU A 398 -45.67 31.47 19.45
N ASN A 399 -46.10 30.35 20.05
CA ASN A 399 -47.54 30.06 20.23
C ASN A 399 -48.20 30.88 21.34
N THR A 400 -47.44 31.44 22.28
CA THR A 400 -48.01 32.26 23.37
C THR A 400 -48.24 33.71 22.95
N GLN A 401 -47.51 34.23 21.95
CA GLN A 401 -47.73 35.57 21.40
C GLN A 401 -48.89 35.69 20.39
N GLN A 402 -49.50 34.57 19.97
CA GLN A 402 -50.67 34.57 19.07
C GLN A 402 -52.03 34.34 19.76
N VAL A 403 -52.09 34.18 21.08
CA VAL A 403 -53.35 33.92 21.83
C VAL A 403 -53.70 35.06 22.82
N GLU A 404 -53.02 36.20 22.76
CA GLU A 404 -53.38 37.39 23.55
C GLU A 404 -54.53 38.18 22.89
N SER A 405 -55.68 37.51 22.70
CA SER A 405 -56.98 38.16 22.62
C SER A 405 -58.06 37.21 23.12
N THR A 406 -58.81 37.70 24.13
CA THR A 406 -60.08 37.18 24.69
C THR A 406 -60.00 36.52 26.10
N GLU A 407 -60.23 37.37 27.11
CA GLU A 407 -61.07 37.24 28.33
C GLU A 407 -60.80 36.22 29.48
N GLU A 408 -60.47 36.82 30.64
CA GLU A 408 -61.08 36.72 31.99
C GLU A 408 -61.26 35.38 32.78
N ARG A 409 -60.33 35.17 33.76
CA ARG A 409 -60.49 34.85 35.22
C ARG A 409 -61.25 33.57 35.70
N PRO A 410 -61.02 33.08 36.97
CA PRO A 410 -59.86 33.17 37.87
C PRO A 410 -59.47 31.89 38.68
N GLN A 411 -58.23 31.92 39.19
CA GLN A 411 -57.72 31.43 40.51
C GLN A 411 -57.72 29.93 40.86
N GLN A 412 -56.51 29.40 41.13
CA GLN A 412 -56.14 28.92 42.47
C GLN A 412 -54.62 28.96 42.72
N VAL A 413 -54.27 29.39 43.93
CA VAL A 413 -52.94 29.70 44.44
C VAL A 413 -52.37 28.45 45.13
N VAL A 414 -51.14 28.02 44.76
CA VAL A 414 -50.23 27.33 45.71
C VAL A 414 -48.79 27.80 45.46
N GLU A 415 -48.39 28.75 46.31
CA GLU A 415 -47.10 28.80 47.03
C GLU A 415 -45.82 28.39 46.30
N ALA A 416 -45.08 29.41 45.85
CA ALA A 416 -43.68 29.33 45.45
C ALA A 416 -42.76 29.23 46.68
N GLN A 417 -42.03 28.12 46.82
CA GLN A 417 -40.78 28.10 47.58
C GLN A 417 -39.63 28.50 46.66
N LYS A 418 -39.10 29.70 46.91
CA LYS A 418 -37.79 30.16 46.43
C LYS A 418 -36.71 29.28 47.05
N LEU A 419 -35.93 28.60 46.21
CA LEU A 419 -34.55 28.24 46.52
C LEU A 419 -33.66 29.00 45.52
N GLN A 420 -33.08 30.08 46.04
CA GLN A 420 -31.89 30.70 45.47
C GLN A 420 -30.75 29.70 45.61
N ALA A 421 -30.18 29.28 44.48
CA ALA A 421 -28.85 28.73 44.42
C ALA A 421 -28.08 29.55 43.38
N ASP A 422 -27.20 30.42 43.86
CA ASP A 422 -26.14 31.04 43.05
C ASP A 422 -25.26 29.91 42.51
N ASP A 423 -25.43 29.59 41.23
CA ASP A 423 -24.63 28.58 40.54
C ASP A 423 -23.53 29.27 39.72
N PRO A 424 -22.26 29.21 40.13
CA PRO A 424 -21.13 29.79 39.39
C PRO A 424 -20.99 29.20 37.97
N LEU A 425 -21.57 28.02 37.69
CA LEU A 425 -21.61 27.45 36.34
C LEU A 425 -22.46 28.28 35.35
N ARG A 426 -23.48 29.03 35.81
CA ARG A 426 -24.31 29.84 34.92
C ARG A 426 -23.56 31.04 34.33
N GLN A 427 -22.64 31.64 35.10
CA GLN A 427 -21.80 32.73 34.59
C GLN A 427 -20.77 32.24 33.59
N ASP A 428 -20.14 31.09 33.84
CA ASP A 428 -19.16 30.50 32.93
C ASP A 428 -19.80 30.04 31.62
N ILE A 429 -21.04 29.53 31.67
CA ILE A 429 -21.81 29.13 30.48
C ILE A 429 -22.23 30.36 29.65
N GLN A 430 -22.64 31.47 30.28
CA GLN A 430 -22.96 32.71 29.56
C GLN A 430 -21.72 33.35 28.92
N GLN A 431 -20.55 33.26 29.57
CA GLN A 431 -19.29 33.70 28.98
C GLN A 431 -18.87 32.84 27.77
N LEU A 432 -19.11 31.52 27.82
CA LEU A 432 -18.80 30.62 26.70
C LEU A 432 -19.71 30.88 25.49
N VAL A 433 -21.01 31.09 25.72
CA VAL A 433 -21.97 31.43 24.65
C VAL A 433 -21.65 32.78 24.02
N GLY A 434 -21.27 33.78 24.83
CA GLY A 434 -20.81 35.08 24.32
C GLY A 434 -19.53 34.99 23.48
N ALA A 435 -18.57 34.16 23.88
CA ALA A 435 -17.33 33.94 23.13
C ALA A 435 -17.58 33.26 21.78
N ILE A 436 -18.52 32.31 21.72
CA ILE A 436 -18.91 31.63 20.47
C ILE A 436 -19.61 32.61 19.51
N GLN A 437 -20.50 33.47 20.03
CA GLN A 437 -21.19 34.48 19.21
C GLN A 437 -20.21 35.52 18.63
N GLN A 438 -19.20 35.95 19.40
CA GLN A 438 -18.14 36.84 18.89
C GLN A 438 -17.29 36.19 17.80
N LEU A 439 -17.02 34.89 17.90
CA LEU A 439 -16.23 34.14 16.92
C LEU A 439 -16.99 33.95 15.60
N VAL A 440 -18.31 33.73 15.68
CA VAL A 440 -19.21 33.69 14.51
C VAL A 440 -19.31 35.08 13.85
N ALA A 441 -19.40 36.15 14.63
CA ALA A 441 -19.43 37.52 14.10
C ALA A 441 -18.11 37.92 13.40
N LEU A 442 -16.95 37.53 13.96
CA LEU A 442 -15.64 37.74 13.35
C LEU A 442 -15.47 36.98 12.02
N GLN A 443 -16.03 35.77 11.93
CA GLN A 443 -16.06 34.97 10.69
C GLN A 443 -16.95 35.60 9.62
N GLN A 444 -18.12 36.13 9.99
CA GLN A 444 -19.03 36.78 9.04
C GLN A 444 -18.48 38.13 8.53
N ALA A 445 -17.75 38.87 9.38
CA ALA A 445 -17.10 40.12 9.00
C ALA A 445 -15.91 39.93 8.03
N THR A 446 -15.20 38.79 8.10
CA THR A 446 -14.07 38.48 7.20
C THR A 446 -14.52 38.02 5.81
N ILE A 447 -15.76 37.55 5.67
CA ILE A 447 -16.33 37.11 4.38
C ILE A 447 -16.82 38.30 3.53
N SER A 448 -17.03 39.48 4.14
CA SER A 448 -17.68 40.63 3.48
C SER A 448 -16.74 41.78 3.05
N GLN A 449 -15.41 41.63 3.12
CA GLN A 449 -14.50 42.67 2.62
C GLN A 449 -13.89 42.30 1.24
N PRO A 450 -14.05 43.15 0.20
CA PRO A 450 -13.32 43.00 -1.05
C PRO A 450 -11.87 43.45 -0.86
N ALA A 451 -10.92 42.67 -1.41
CA ALA A 451 -9.49 42.89 -1.28
C ALA A 451 -9.03 44.27 -1.81
N PRO A 452 -8.08 44.95 -1.14
CA PRO A 452 -7.50 46.19 -1.63
C PRO A 452 -6.59 45.93 -2.83
N LYS A 453 -6.79 46.70 -3.91
CA LYS A 453 -5.90 46.71 -5.10
C LYS A 453 -4.54 47.29 -4.72
N ALA A 454 -3.52 46.43 -4.62
CA ALA A 454 -2.13 46.85 -4.48
C ALA A 454 -1.54 47.29 -5.82
N LYS A 455 -0.86 48.44 -5.78
CA LYS A 455 -0.32 49.20 -6.91
C LYS A 455 0.82 48.48 -7.63
N ARG A 456 0.75 48.57 -8.95
CA ARG A 456 1.79 48.26 -9.95
C ARG A 456 3.03 49.15 -9.72
N ILE A 457 4.15 48.55 -9.34
CA ILE A 457 5.48 49.19 -9.46
C ILE A 457 6.15 48.62 -10.71
N GLN A 458 6.63 49.54 -11.55
CA GLN A 458 7.24 49.28 -12.84
C GLN A 458 8.67 48.75 -12.70
N SER A 459 9.04 47.94 -13.69
CA SER A 459 10.33 47.33 -13.96
C SER A 459 11.44 48.33 -14.29
N GLU A 460 12.64 48.13 -13.73
CA GLU A 460 13.90 48.58 -14.33
C GLU A 460 14.82 47.38 -14.60
N LYS A 461 15.49 47.45 -15.76
CA LYS A 461 16.38 46.45 -16.36
C LYS A 461 17.71 46.31 -15.60
N PRO A 462 18.41 45.17 -15.74
CA PRO A 462 19.68 44.93 -15.06
C PRO A 462 20.87 45.51 -15.84
N GLN A 463 21.81 46.13 -15.12
CA GLN A 463 23.17 46.40 -15.60
C GLN A 463 24.22 45.58 -14.82
N PRO A 464 25.36 45.23 -15.46
CA PRO A 464 26.30 44.22 -15.00
C PRO A 464 27.58 44.80 -14.36
N LYS A 465 28.27 44.00 -13.52
CA LYS A 465 29.74 43.89 -13.30
C LYS A 465 30.07 43.37 -11.87
N PRO A 466 31.30 42.90 -11.53
CA PRO A 466 32.50 42.64 -12.38
C PRO A 466 33.20 41.27 -12.16
N GLU A 467 34.06 40.90 -13.11
CA GLU A 467 35.25 40.01 -12.97
C GLU A 467 36.18 40.53 -11.83
N LYS A 468 37.09 39.82 -11.12
CA LYS A 468 37.98 38.63 -11.24
C LYS A 468 38.64 38.47 -9.81
N PRO A 469 39.55 37.54 -9.43
CA PRO A 469 40.59 36.91 -10.26
C PRO A 469 40.89 35.41 -10.04
N LEU A 470 41.69 34.88 -10.98
CA LEU A 470 42.45 33.64 -10.86
C LEU A 470 43.36 33.64 -9.62
N SER A 471 43.39 32.52 -8.90
CA SER A 471 44.56 32.06 -8.14
C SER A 471 44.72 30.54 -8.29
N ALA A 472 45.99 30.13 -8.30
CA ALA A 472 46.53 28.86 -8.77
C ALA A 472 46.39 27.70 -7.73
N PRO A 473 46.92 26.49 -8.00
CA PRO A 473 46.42 25.21 -7.49
C PRO A 473 46.86 24.92 -6.04
N VAL A 474 45.94 24.45 -5.21
CA VAL A 474 46.24 23.92 -3.87
C VAL A 474 45.90 22.43 -3.82
N GLU A 475 46.96 21.64 -3.83
CA GLU A 475 47.21 20.44 -3.02
C GLU A 475 46.00 19.67 -2.46
N SER A 476 45.79 18.51 -3.08
CA SER A 476 45.07 17.38 -2.53
C SER A 476 45.80 16.78 -1.31
N ALA A 477 45.36 17.10 -0.10
CA ALA A 477 45.68 16.30 1.08
C ALA A 477 44.63 16.41 2.21
N LYS A 478 44.17 15.24 2.66
CA LYS A 478 43.55 14.95 3.98
C LYS A 478 42.19 15.58 4.29
N ARG A 479 41.09 14.97 3.80
CA ARG A 479 39.74 15.22 4.36
C ARG A 479 38.86 13.97 4.58
N THR A 480 39.45 12.77 4.60
CA THR A 480 38.70 11.49 4.67
C THR A 480 38.75 10.75 6.01
N LYS A 481 39.48 11.23 7.03
CA LYS A 481 39.53 10.55 8.35
C LYS A 481 38.57 11.08 9.42
N SER A 482 38.19 12.37 9.41
CA SER A 482 37.37 12.92 10.50
C SER A 482 35.88 12.55 10.40
N SER A 483 35.32 12.49 9.18
CA SER A 483 33.91 12.11 8.94
C SER A 483 33.59 10.68 9.42
N THR A 484 34.54 9.77 9.30
CA THR A 484 34.41 8.39 9.75
C THR A 484 34.41 8.33 11.27
N GLU A 485 35.31 8.98 12.00
CA GLU A 485 35.28 8.92 13.47
C GLU A 485 34.03 9.56 14.08
N SER A 486 33.57 10.69 13.53
CA SER A 486 32.34 11.36 14.00
C SER A 486 31.09 10.48 13.85
N SER A 487 30.98 9.73 12.75
CA SER A 487 29.82 8.87 12.51
C SER A 487 29.84 7.60 13.37
N GLN A 488 31.01 7.15 13.84
CA GLN A 488 31.09 6.02 14.78
C GLN A 488 30.65 6.46 16.18
N ARG A 489 31.17 7.60 16.65
CA ARG A 489 30.79 8.18 17.95
C ARG A 489 29.29 8.38 18.05
N LEU A 490 28.67 8.93 16.99
CA LEU A 490 27.21 9.09 16.93
C LEU A 490 26.45 7.78 17.15
N ILE A 491 26.90 6.66 16.55
CA ILE A 491 26.25 5.35 16.74
C ILE A 491 26.43 4.88 18.19
N ASP A 492 27.63 5.03 18.74
CA ASP A 492 27.93 4.59 20.10
C ASP A 492 27.21 5.43 21.17
N ASP A 493 27.08 6.73 20.94
CA ASP A 493 26.34 7.67 21.79
C ASP A 493 24.84 7.34 21.80
N TRP A 494 24.26 7.02 20.64
CA TRP A 494 22.87 6.58 20.54
C TRP A 494 22.63 5.23 21.21
N ILE A 495 23.56 4.28 21.06
CA ILE A 495 23.47 3.00 21.77
C ILE A 495 23.49 3.24 23.28
N GLY A 496 24.42 4.05 23.78
CA GLY A 496 24.50 4.41 25.20
C GLY A 496 23.24 5.09 25.72
N ALA A 497 22.75 6.11 25.01
CA ALA A 497 21.55 6.86 25.41
C ALA A 497 20.29 5.97 25.46
N ILE A 498 20.16 4.97 24.57
CA ILE A 498 19.06 4.02 24.60
C ILE A 498 19.20 3.04 25.78
N MET A 499 20.42 2.57 26.07
CA MET A 499 20.67 1.70 27.22
C MET A 499 20.36 2.42 28.53
N ASP A 500 20.85 3.64 28.71
CA ASP A 500 20.59 4.50 29.87
C ASP A 500 19.10 4.81 30.01
N TYR A 501 18.42 5.05 28.89
CA TYR A 501 16.99 5.20 28.87
C TYR A 501 16.32 3.91 29.39
N ASN A 502 16.64 2.74 28.84
CA ASN A 502 16.00 1.48 29.24
C ASN A 502 16.33 1.04 30.69
N ASP A 503 17.47 1.44 31.23
CA ASP A 503 17.96 1.06 32.56
C ASP A 503 17.30 1.85 33.71
N LYS A 504 16.45 2.86 33.43
CA LYS A 504 15.69 3.58 34.47
C LYS A 504 14.71 2.65 35.20
N ARG A 505 14.78 2.64 36.54
CA ARG A 505 14.05 1.68 37.40
C ARG A 505 12.51 1.82 37.37
N ASP A 506 12.02 3.02 37.07
CA ASP A 506 10.60 3.35 36.94
C ASP A 506 10.03 3.05 35.55
N ARG A 507 10.87 2.57 34.62
CA ARG A 507 10.46 2.36 33.23
C ARG A 507 9.75 1.03 33.03
N LEU A 508 8.51 1.13 32.57
CA LEU A 508 7.71 -0.02 32.16
C LEU A 508 8.34 -0.69 30.94
N HIS A 509 8.15 -2.01 30.82
CA HIS A 509 8.74 -2.81 29.74
C HIS A 509 8.27 -2.36 28.35
N ASP A 510 7.03 -1.89 28.22
CA ASP A 510 6.44 -1.39 26.97
C ASP A 510 6.96 0.00 26.57
N GLN A 511 7.65 0.72 27.46
CA GLN A 511 8.28 2.01 27.18
C GLN A 511 9.74 1.87 26.74
N LYS A 512 10.33 0.68 26.83
CA LYS A 512 11.73 0.42 26.46
C LYS A 512 11.89 0.29 24.95
N TRP A 513 13.11 0.51 24.46
CA TRP A 513 13.43 0.48 23.04
C TRP A 513 14.44 -0.62 22.73
N ALA A 514 14.17 -1.40 21.68
CA ALA A 514 15.15 -2.34 21.15
C ALA A 514 16.18 -1.62 20.28
N ILE A 515 17.45 -1.88 20.54
CA ILE A 515 18.58 -1.35 19.78
C ILE A 515 18.72 -2.19 18.51
N THR A 516 18.27 -1.64 17.38
CA THR A 516 18.17 -2.36 16.09
C THR A 516 18.79 -1.55 14.96
N ILE A 517 19.15 -2.21 13.85
CA ILE A 517 19.68 -1.53 12.66
C ILE A 517 18.70 -0.47 12.15
N SER A 518 17.41 -0.78 12.08
CA SER A 518 16.38 0.17 11.63
C SER A 518 16.29 1.40 12.52
N LEU A 519 16.41 1.23 13.85
CA LEU A 519 16.37 2.33 14.79
C LEU A 519 17.63 3.21 14.67
N LEU A 520 18.83 2.61 14.60
CA LEU A 520 20.08 3.35 14.48
C LEU A 520 20.24 4.03 13.11
N LYS A 521 19.61 3.49 12.05
CA LYS A 521 19.51 4.18 10.74
C LYS A 521 18.65 5.44 10.82
N SER A 522 17.62 5.45 11.66
CA SER A 522 16.73 6.62 11.81
C SER A 522 17.42 7.82 12.45
N VAL A 523 18.53 7.59 13.16
CA VAL A 523 19.31 8.61 13.87
C VAL A 523 20.65 8.95 13.19
N GLY A 524 20.86 8.48 11.94
CA GLY A 524 21.95 8.95 11.08
C GLY A 524 23.12 7.98 10.86
N GLY A 525 23.08 6.75 11.39
CA GLY A 525 24.15 5.76 11.16
C GLY A 525 24.11 5.10 9.77
N SER A 526 25.28 4.87 9.16
CA SER A 526 25.39 4.10 7.91
C SER A 526 25.23 2.60 8.17
N GLN A 527 24.39 1.92 7.39
CA GLN A 527 24.03 0.50 7.61
C GLN A 527 25.23 -0.47 7.78
N PRO A 528 26.26 -0.50 6.89
CA PRO A 528 27.38 -1.41 7.03
C PRO A 528 28.15 -1.24 8.35
N ARG A 529 28.11 -0.02 8.89
CA ARG A 529 28.79 0.34 10.12
C ARG A 529 27.98 -0.01 11.35
N ILE A 530 26.67 0.22 11.33
CA ILE A 530 25.76 -0.23 12.38
C ILE A 530 25.85 -1.76 12.52
N GLU A 531 25.84 -2.49 11.41
CA GLU A 531 25.99 -3.95 11.40
C GLU A 531 27.34 -4.42 11.95
N LYS A 532 28.41 -3.63 11.73
CA LYS A 532 29.71 -3.90 12.33
C LYS A 532 29.68 -3.64 13.84
N THR A 533 29.22 -2.46 14.27
CA THR A 533 29.13 -2.08 15.69
C THR A 533 28.26 -3.05 16.50
N LEU A 534 27.09 -3.43 16.00
CA LEU A 534 26.20 -4.37 16.69
C LEU A 534 26.75 -5.80 16.76
N ARG A 535 27.62 -6.20 15.82
CA ARG A 535 28.34 -7.50 15.90
C ARG A 535 29.47 -7.48 16.92
N GLU A 536 30.13 -6.33 17.08
CA GLU A 536 31.28 -6.16 17.97
C GLU A 536 30.88 -5.85 19.43
N ARG A 537 29.63 -5.43 19.67
CA ARG A 537 29.10 -5.06 21.00
C ARG A 537 28.19 -6.13 21.61
N SER A 538 28.78 -7.01 22.42
CA SER A 538 28.04 -8.05 23.17
C SER A 538 27.12 -7.47 24.25
N ASP A 539 27.44 -6.30 24.77
CA ASP A 539 26.69 -5.62 25.83
C ASP A 539 25.28 -5.18 25.39
N VAL A 540 25.06 -4.98 24.07
CA VAL A 540 23.72 -4.75 23.50
C VAL A 540 22.84 -6.00 23.64
N GLN A 541 23.40 -7.19 23.39
CA GLN A 541 22.67 -8.46 23.51
C GLN A 541 22.37 -8.75 24.99
N GLU A 542 23.34 -8.54 25.88
CA GLU A 542 23.15 -8.67 27.33
C GLU A 542 22.08 -7.70 27.85
N HIS A 543 22.05 -6.47 27.34
CA HIS A 543 21.04 -5.49 27.71
C HIS A 543 19.63 -5.89 27.24
N HIS A 544 19.49 -6.42 26.02
CA HIS A 544 18.20 -6.95 25.56
C HIS A 544 17.74 -8.12 26.41
N GLN A 545 18.64 -9.04 26.76
CA GLN A 545 18.33 -10.18 27.61
C GLN A 545 17.92 -9.74 29.03
N ARG A 546 18.63 -8.79 29.63
CA ARG A 546 18.34 -8.23 30.96
C ARG A 546 16.94 -7.61 31.05
N HIS A 547 16.49 -6.94 29.99
CA HIS A 547 15.19 -6.29 29.92
C HIS A 547 14.09 -7.10 29.23
N GLN A 548 14.39 -8.34 28.85
CA GLN A 548 13.50 -9.25 28.11
C GLN A 548 12.99 -8.65 26.78
N ILE A 549 13.83 -7.84 26.13
CA ILE A 549 13.51 -7.15 24.88
C ILE A 549 13.79 -8.10 23.70
N ASP A 550 12.77 -8.38 22.90
CA ASP A 550 12.91 -9.07 21.62
C ASP A 550 13.28 -8.05 20.51
N PRO A 551 14.49 -8.07 19.95
CA PRO A 551 14.93 -7.09 18.96
C PRO A 551 14.07 -7.06 17.69
N GLU A 552 13.43 -8.16 17.33
CA GLU A 552 12.64 -8.26 16.10
C GLU A 552 11.23 -7.67 16.26
N ARG A 553 10.68 -7.72 17.47
CA ARG A 553 9.24 -7.44 17.71
C ARG A 553 8.98 -6.28 18.66
N HIS A 554 9.91 -5.96 19.55
CA HIS A 554 9.64 -5.03 20.65
C HIS A 554 9.35 -3.61 20.17
N ASN A 555 10.04 -3.14 19.12
CA ASN A 555 9.81 -1.81 18.55
C ASN A 555 8.49 -1.68 17.76
N LEU A 556 7.79 -2.79 17.47
CA LEU A 556 6.48 -2.73 16.79
C LEU A 556 5.42 -2.01 17.63
N LYS A 557 5.54 -2.06 18.96
CA LYS A 557 4.61 -1.42 19.91
C LYS A 557 4.69 0.12 19.87
N HIS A 558 5.82 0.65 19.43
CA HIS A 558 6.09 2.10 19.32
C HIS A 558 5.72 2.67 17.94
N ARG A 559 5.46 1.81 16.95
CA ARG A 559 5.21 2.20 15.57
C ARG A 559 3.93 3.05 15.48
N GLY A 560 4.08 4.31 15.06
CA GLY A 560 2.97 5.26 14.88
C GLY A 560 2.59 6.07 16.14
N LYS A 561 3.25 5.85 17.28
CA LYS A 561 3.00 6.60 18.52
C LYS A 561 4.06 7.68 18.75
N HIS A 562 5.32 7.30 18.86
CA HIS A 562 6.46 8.20 19.10
C HIS A 562 7.70 7.69 18.37
N LYS A 563 8.61 8.58 17.97
CA LYS A 563 9.95 8.21 17.50
C LYS A 563 10.92 8.14 18.68
N VAL A 564 12.00 7.38 18.53
CA VAL A 564 13.06 7.30 19.56
C VAL A 564 13.66 8.68 19.87
N THR A 565 13.75 9.55 18.86
CA THR A 565 14.22 10.94 18.98
C THR A 565 13.27 11.86 19.74
N ASP A 566 12.00 11.46 19.91
CA ASP A 566 11.01 12.26 20.64
C ASP A 566 11.12 12.03 22.16
N VAL A 567 11.83 10.96 22.57
CA VAL A 567 11.93 10.51 23.97
C VAL A 567 13.36 10.40 24.48
N ILE A 568 14.35 10.30 23.59
CA ILE A 568 15.77 10.25 23.90
C ILE A 568 16.47 11.35 23.11
N THR A 569 17.16 12.23 23.81
CA THR A 569 18.02 13.27 23.25
C THR A 569 19.47 13.01 23.60
N LEU A 570 20.37 13.13 22.63
CA LEU A 570 21.81 13.13 22.90
C LEU A 570 22.20 14.46 23.53
N VAL A 571 22.91 14.42 24.66
CA VAL A 571 23.45 15.62 25.30
C VAL A 571 24.57 16.16 24.41
N GLY A 572 24.31 17.25 23.67
CA GLY A 572 25.31 17.95 22.85
C GLY A 572 24.94 18.27 21.39
N SER A 573 23.65 18.31 21.02
CA SER A 573 23.22 18.64 19.64
C SER A 573 22.76 20.09 19.41
N ASP A 574 22.87 20.96 20.43
CA ASP A 574 22.71 22.42 20.29
C ASP A 574 24.08 23.07 20.54
N GLU A 575 24.93 23.10 19.52
CA GLU A 575 26.03 24.08 19.34
C GLU A 575 26.43 24.19 17.86
#